data_AF-A0A850CGT6-F1
#
_entry.id   AF-A0A850CGT6-F1
#
_cell.length_a   1.000
_cell.length_b   1.000
_cell.length_c   1.000
_cell.angle_alpha   90.00
_cell.angle_beta   90.00
_cell.angle_gamma   90.00
#
_symmetry.space_group_name_H-M   'P 1'
#
loop_
_entity.id
_entity.type
_entity.pdbx_description
1 polymer ?
#
loop_
_entity_poly.entity_id
_entity_poly.type
_entity_poly.pdbx_seq_one_letter_code
_entity_poly.pdbx_strand_id
1 'polypeptide(L)'
;MAGKAQAPHARPGAPRRELDRVLAPLAGRALYRDNVFRTTGLPSDATPRQVRRAREERTNPYYEPPAETRDAPLPPSTDPDEVHHAFEGLRDPLARLVHELLWLRPNLGPDHHHNAAVRTHCAAIEAAAAGEDAPALWAAALASWDRVFADRDTWRWARQRVRAIDDPRLDVDVVNTLKTRLPELIAAVSFALAAAAAADGDTEAAARHVAHLDEAGFREGP
;
A
#
# COMPACT_ATOMS: atom_id res chain seq x y z
N MET A 1 -33.36 36.73 13.62
CA MET A 1 -32.13 36.59 12.80
C MET A 1 -31.27 35.49 13.41
N ALA A 2 -31.52 34.23 13.06
CA ALA A 2 -30.71 33.10 13.52
C ALA A 2 -29.59 32.86 12.51
N GLY A 3 -28.35 33.12 12.93
CA GLY A 3 -27.16 32.86 12.12
C GLY A 3 -27.01 31.36 11.90
N LYS A 4 -27.11 30.91 10.64
CA LYS A 4 -26.69 29.58 10.23
C LYS A 4 -25.19 29.45 10.51
N ALA A 5 -24.80 28.54 11.38
CA ALA A 5 -23.43 28.08 11.50
C ALA A 5 -23.03 27.45 10.16
N GLN A 6 -22.11 28.11 9.47
CA GLN A 6 -21.50 27.62 8.24
C GLN A 6 -20.57 26.46 8.62
N ALA A 7 -20.87 25.25 8.14
CA ALA A 7 -19.95 24.12 8.26
C ALA A 7 -18.59 24.49 7.64
N PRO A 8 -17.46 24.13 8.27
CA PRO A 8 -16.15 24.47 7.75
C PRO A 8 -15.98 23.85 6.37
N HIS A 9 -15.88 24.69 5.33
CA HIS A 9 -15.48 24.22 4.01
C HIS A 9 -14.06 23.67 4.12
N ALA A 10 -13.88 22.37 3.83
CA ALA A 10 -12.57 21.77 3.69
C ALA A 10 -11.74 22.59 2.70
N ARG A 11 -10.52 22.99 3.09
CA ARG A 11 -9.65 23.79 2.21
C ARG A 11 -9.32 22.96 0.96
N PRO A 12 -9.37 23.55 -0.26
CA PRO A 12 -9.02 22.83 -1.48
C PRO A 12 -7.60 22.26 -1.37
N GLY A 13 -7.45 20.95 -1.60
CA GLY A 13 -6.17 20.23 -1.58
C GLY A 13 -5.76 19.61 -0.23
N ALA A 14 -6.53 19.78 0.85
CA ALA A 14 -6.23 19.16 2.14
C ALA A 14 -6.14 17.61 2.10
N PRO A 15 -7.05 16.88 1.44
CA PRO A 15 -6.97 15.41 1.37
C PRO A 15 -5.72 14.90 0.64
N ARG A 16 -5.30 15.60 -0.42
CA ARG A 16 -4.11 15.24 -1.19
C ARG A 16 -2.84 15.38 -0.37
N ARG A 17 -2.66 16.50 0.35
CA ARG A 17 -1.48 16.72 1.19
C ARG A 17 -1.37 15.68 2.30
N GLU A 18 -2.49 15.33 2.91
CA GLU A 18 -2.54 14.34 3.98
C GLU A 18 -2.24 12.92 3.47
N LEU A 19 -2.74 12.58 2.28
CA LEU A 19 -2.36 11.35 1.58
C LEU A 19 -0.88 11.33 1.21
N ASP A 20 -0.35 12.44 0.68
CA ASP A 20 1.05 12.52 0.30
C ASP A 20 1.99 12.33 1.49
N ARG A 21 1.61 12.82 2.69
CA ARG A 21 2.32 12.53 3.95
C ARG A 21 2.44 11.03 4.23
N VAL A 22 1.39 10.26 3.94
CA VAL A 22 1.32 8.82 4.20
C VAL A 22 1.97 8.00 3.08
N LEU A 23 1.82 8.42 1.83
CA LEU A 23 2.32 7.69 0.66
C LEU A 23 3.81 7.94 0.41
N ALA A 24 4.34 9.14 0.71
CA ALA A 24 5.74 9.48 0.42
C ALA A 24 6.76 8.54 1.10
N PRO A 25 6.59 8.13 2.38
CA PRO A 25 7.48 7.16 3.02
C PRO A 25 7.43 5.76 2.37
N LEU A 26 6.38 5.44 1.61
CA LEU A 26 6.17 4.13 0.99
C LEU A 26 6.71 4.02 -0.43
N ALA A 27 7.57 4.95 -0.86
CA ALA A 27 8.14 4.93 -2.21
C ALA A 27 9.12 3.77 -2.41
N GLY A 28 9.16 3.24 -3.64
CA GLY A 28 10.11 2.19 -4.03
C GLY A 28 9.98 0.93 -3.17
N ARG A 29 11.10 0.48 -2.59
CA ARG A 29 11.14 -0.76 -1.79
C ARG A 29 10.40 -0.66 -0.45
N ALA A 30 10.27 0.55 0.10
CA ALA A 30 9.57 0.78 1.37
C ALA A 30 8.07 0.40 1.27
N LEU A 31 7.49 0.40 0.06
CA LEU A 31 6.08 0.08 -0.21
C LEU A 31 5.55 -1.14 0.54
N TYR A 32 6.35 -2.21 0.56
CA TYR A 32 6.01 -3.47 1.23
C TYR A 32 6.84 -3.73 2.48
N ARG A 33 8.08 -3.20 2.56
CA ARG A 33 8.93 -3.41 3.73
C ARG A 33 8.43 -2.66 4.96
N ASP A 34 7.91 -1.46 4.76
CA ASP A 34 7.46 -0.56 5.83
C ASP A 34 5.93 -0.62 5.98
N ASN A 35 5.28 -1.57 5.31
CA ASN A 35 3.85 -1.78 5.49
C ASN A 35 3.57 -2.21 6.92
N VAL A 36 2.74 -1.47 7.66
CA VAL A 36 2.53 -1.73 9.10
C VAL A 36 2.02 -3.14 9.40
N PHE A 37 1.27 -3.77 8.49
CA PHE A 37 0.80 -5.16 8.66
C PHE A 37 1.92 -6.17 8.41
N ARG A 38 2.81 -5.89 7.45
CA ARG A 38 4.06 -6.61 7.29
C ARG A 38 4.90 -6.48 8.55
N THR A 39 5.22 -5.26 8.97
CA THR A 39 6.12 -4.98 10.11
C THR A 39 5.62 -5.62 11.40
N THR A 40 4.33 -5.45 11.73
CA THR A 40 3.74 -6.05 12.96
C THR A 40 3.50 -7.56 12.84
N GLY A 41 3.31 -8.07 11.62
CA GLY A 41 2.88 -9.43 11.35
C GLY A 41 1.39 -9.67 11.59
N LEU A 42 0.59 -8.62 11.76
CA LEU A 42 -0.87 -8.73 11.88
C LEU A 42 -1.53 -8.80 10.51
N PRO A 43 -2.65 -9.53 10.37
CA PRO A 43 -3.45 -9.45 9.15
C PRO A 43 -4.08 -8.06 8.99
N SER A 44 -4.37 -7.66 7.75
CA SER A 44 -4.94 -6.33 7.44
C SER A 44 -6.34 -6.09 8.03
N ASP A 45 -7.08 -7.16 8.30
CA ASP A 45 -8.40 -7.14 8.94
C ASP A 45 -8.33 -7.22 10.49
N ALA A 46 -7.13 -7.16 11.09
CA ALA A 46 -6.96 -7.24 12.53
C ALA A 46 -7.79 -6.20 13.29
N THR A 47 -8.65 -6.68 14.18
CA THR A 47 -9.52 -5.84 15.02
C THR A 47 -8.70 -5.02 16.03
N PRO A 48 -9.24 -3.91 16.57
CA PRO A 48 -8.55 -3.13 17.62
C PRO A 48 -8.16 -3.97 18.84
N ARG A 49 -8.97 -4.99 19.18
CA ARG A 49 -8.67 -5.93 20.26
C ARG A 49 -7.45 -6.80 19.92
N GLN A 50 -7.36 -7.32 18.70
CA GLN A 50 -6.20 -8.09 18.23
C GLN A 50 -4.93 -7.23 18.17
N VAL A 51 -5.04 -5.99 17.68
CA VAL A 51 -3.91 -5.03 17.65
C VAL A 51 -3.38 -4.77 19.06
N ARG A 52 -4.27 -4.49 20.02
CA ARG A 52 -3.88 -4.26 21.42
C ARG A 52 -3.21 -5.50 22.03
N ARG A 53 -3.83 -6.67 21.85
CA ARG A 53 -3.29 -7.95 22.35
C ARG A 53 -1.91 -8.23 21.77
N ALA A 54 -1.73 -8.06 20.47
CA ALA A 54 -0.43 -8.28 19.82
C ALA A 54 0.64 -7.33 20.33
N ARG A 55 0.30 -6.05 20.61
CA ARG A 55 1.24 -5.09 21.19
C ARG A 55 1.69 -5.49 22.60
N GLU A 56 0.79 -6.05 23.41
CA GLU A 56 1.10 -6.58 24.75
C GLU A 56 1.97 -7.84 24.65
N GLU A 57 1.59 -8.80 23.79
CA GLU A 57 2.28 -10.08 23.61
C GLU A 57 3.68 -9.92 22.99
N ARG A 58 3.97 -8.82 22.26
CA ARG A 58 5.30 -8.58 21.69
C ARG A 58 6.42 -8.35 22.71
N THR A 59 6.09 -8.05 23.97
CA THR A 59 7.08 -8.05 25.06
C THR A 59 7.45 -9.46 25.54
N ASN A 60 6.73 -10.49 25.11
CA ASN A 60 7.02 -11.88 25.42
C ASN A 60 8.13 -12.42 24.49
N PRO A 61 9.28 -12.87 25.03
CA PRO A 61 10.38 -13.47 24.24
C PRO A 61 9.98 -14.70 23.43
N TYR A 62 8.85 -15.35 23.77
CA TYR A 62 8.34 -16.56 23.10
C TYR A 62 7.19 -16.28 22.13
N TYR A 63 6.91 -15.02 21.80
CA TYR A 63 5.86 -14.70 20.84
C TYR A 63 6.26 -15.17 19.43
N GLU A 64 5.54 -16.15 18.90
CA GLU A 64 5.58 -16.51 17.49
C GLU A 64 4.46 -15.81 16.72
N PRO A 65 4.74 -15.24 15.54
CA PRO A 65 3.71 -14.70 14.66
C PRO A 65 2.69 -15.79 14.23
N PRO A 66 1.42 -15.42 13.97
CA PRO A 66 0.39 -16.33 13.48
C PRO A 66 0.78 -17.06 12.18
N ALA A 67 0.16 -18.22 11.94
CA ALA A 67 0.43 -19.03 10.75
C ALA A 67 0.05 -18.30 9.44
N GLU A 68 -1.02 -17.49 9.43
CA GLU A 68 -1.40 -16.73 8.23
C GLU A 68 -0.32 -15.72 7.82
N THR A 69 0.49 -15.26 8.78
CA THR A 69 1.65 -14.38 8.54
C THR A 69 2.81 -15.12 7.87
N ARG A 70 2.89 -16.45 8.00
CA ARG A 70 3.95 -17.27 7.37
C ARG A 70 3.78 -17.36 5.85
N ASP A 71 2.56 -17.22 5.34
CA ASP A 71 2.26 -17.20 3.91
C ASP A 71 2.39 -15.80 3.30
N ALA A 72 2.82 -14.78 4.06
CA ALA A 72 3.04 -13.44 3.56
C ALA A 72 4.28 -13.36 2.65
N PRO A 73 4.33 -12.45 1.65
CA PRO A 73 5.46 -12.33 0.73
C PRO A 73 6.76 -11.86 1.41
N LEU A 74 6.65 -11.23 2.59
CA LEU A 74 7.79 -10.81 3.40
C LEU A 74 7.55 -11.19 4.86
N PRO A 75 8.61 -11.59 5.60
CA PRO A 75 8.50 -11.87 7.03
C PRO A 75 8.23 -10.59 7.83
N PRO A 76 7.66 -10.70 9.04
CA PRO A 76 7.51 -9.55 9.92
C PRO A 76 8.86 -8.97 10.35
N SER A 77 8.86 -7.71 10.77
CA SER A 77 10.09 -7.10 11.27
C SER A 77 10.48 -7.73 12.62
N THR A 78 11.79 -7.89 12.80
CA THR A 78 12.41 -8.28 14.07
C THR A 78 12.96 -7.08 14.83
N ASP A 79 12.96 -5.89 14.22
CA ASP A 79 13.43 -4.66 14.84
C ASP A 79 12.35 -4.12 15.80
N PRO A 80 12.63 -4.00 17.11
CA PRO A 80 11.67 -3.49 18.09
C PRO A 80 11.18 -2.07 17.80
N ASP A 81 12.03 -1.19 17.28
CA ASP A 81 11.70 0.21 17.02
C ASP A 81 10.78 0.32 15.80
N GLU A 82 11.06 -0.41 14.72
CA GLU A 82 10.18 -0.50 13.55
C GLU A 82 8.80 -1.05 13.95
N VAL A 83 8.76 -2.10 14.77
CA VAL A 83 7.51 -2.69 15.26
C VAL A 83 6.74 -1.69 16.13
N HIS A 84 7.41 -0.96 17.00
CA HIS A 84 6.78 0.09 17.81
C HIS A 84 6.16 1.17 16.93
N HIS A 85 6.93 1.70 15.97
CA HIS A 85 6.46 2.70 15.02
C HIS A 85 5.27 2.21 14.18
N ALA A 86 5.27 0.95 13.76
CA ALA A 86 4.17 0.36 13.01
C ALA A 86 2.87 0.28 13.84
N PHE A 87 2.96 -0.02 15.14
CA PHE A 87 1.79 0.03 16.03
C PHE A 87 1.24 1.45 16.21
N GLU A 88 2.10 2.47 16.25
CA GLU A 88 1.66 3.86 16.26
C GLU A 88 1.02 4.25 14.92
N GLY A 89 1.56 3.77 13.79
CA GLY A 89 0.97 3.92 12.46
C GLY A 89 -0.43 3.31 12.34
N LEU A 90 -0.69 2.17 12.98
CA LEU A 90 -2.02 1.54 13.03
C LEU A 90 -3.09 2.39 13.75
N ARG A 91 -2.68 3.40 14.54
CA ARG A 91 -3.59 4.36 15.19
C ARG A 91 -4.01 5.50 14.27
N ASP A 92 -3.26 5.76 13.21
CA ASP A 92 -3.61 6.73 12.19
C ASP A 92 -4.62 6.08 11.21
N PRO A 93 -5.88 6.54 11.18
CA PRO A 93 -6.92 5.99 10.31
C PRO A 93 -6.57 6.01 8.83
N LEU A 94 -5.91 7.08 8.37
CA LEU A 94 -5.57 7.23 6.96
C LEU A 94 -4.42 6.30 6.61
N ALA A 95 -3.37 6.29 7.43
CA ALA A 95 -2.26 5.38 7.26
C ALA A 95 -2.74 3.93 7.26
N ARG A 96 -3.58 3.57 8.23
CA ARG A 96 -4.19 2.25 8.30
C ARG A 96 -4.92 1.87 7.01
N LEU A 97 -5.80 2.72 6.48
CA LEU A 97 -6.52 2.46 5.23
C LEU A 97 -5.56 2.26 4.04
N VAL A 98 -4.54 3.10 3.91
CA VAL A 98 -3.53 3.01 2.86
C VAL A 98 -2.77 1.70 2.96
N HIS A 99 -2.31 1.33 4.15
CA HIS A 99 -1.60 0.08 4.38
C HIS A 99 -2.48 -1.15 4.14
N GLU A 100 -3.78 -1.09 4.45
CA GLU A 100 -4.72 -2.18 4.14
C GLU A 100 -4.93 -2.33 2.61
N LEU A 101 -4.93 -1.22 1.85
CA LEU A 101 -5.00 -1.25 0.38
C LEU A 101 -3.72 -1.80 -0.26
N LEU A 102 -2.57 -1.68 0.41
CA LEU A 102 -1.25 -2.08 -0.09
C LEU A 102 -0.75 -3.40 0.51
N TRP A 103 -1.58 -4.13 1.25
CA TRP A 103 -1.22 -5.41 1.85
C TRP A 103 -2.22 -6.53 1.57
N LEU A 104 -1.85 -7.76 1.90
CA LEU A 104 -2.73 -8.91 1.72
C LEU A 104 -4.03 -8.75 2.51
N ARG A 105 -5.15 -9.11 1.88
CA ARG A 105 -6.48 -9.13 2.48
C ARG A 105 -6.93 -10.58 2.68
N PRO A 106 -7.00 -11.08 3.93
CA PRO A 106 -7.33 -12.49 4.22
C PRO A 106 -8.72 -12.90 3.73
N ASN A 107 -9.65 -11.96 3.69
CA ASN A 107 -11.02 -12.18 3.20
C ASN A 107 -11.08 -12.38 1.68
N LEU A 108 -9.97 -12.13 0.96
CA LEU A 108 -9.83 -12.41 -0.46
C LEU A 108 -9.00 -13.69 -0.62
N GLY A 109 -9.42 -14.59 -1.50
CA GLY A 109 -8.63 -15.77 -1.83
C GLY A 109 -7.23 -15.40 -2.34
N PRO A 110 -6.27 -16.33 -2.30
CA PRO A 110 -4.89 -16.07 -2.73
C PRO A 110 -4.81 -15.63 -4.21
N ASP A 111 -5.66 -16.18 -5.07
CA ASP A 111 -5.70 -15.90 -6.51
C ASP A 111 -6.50 -14.64 -6.88
N HIS A 112 -7.10 -13.97 -5.88
CA HIS A 112 -7.80 -12.73 -6.14
C HIS A 112 -6.81 -11.65 -6.61
N HIS A 113 -7.16 -10.92 -7.67
CA HIS A 113 -6.27 -9.97 -8.36
C HIS A 113 -5.57 -8.97 -7.42
N HIS A 114 -6.21 -8.54 -6.32
CA HIS A 114 -5.56 -7.73 -5.28
C HIS A 114 -4.44 -8.44 -4.52
N ASN A 115 -4.67 -9.64 -4.00
CA ASN A 115 -3.62 -10.40 -3.30
C ASN A 115 -2.52 -10.83 -4.27
N ALA A 116 -2.88 -11.18 -5.50
CA ALA A 116 -1.91 -11.45 -6.58
C ALA A 116 -1.05 -10.21 -6.88
N ALA A 117 -1.65 -9.02 -7.01
CA ALA A 117 -0.93 -7.77 -7.25
C ALA A 117 0.10 -7.47 -6.15
N VAL A 118 -0.27 -7.60 -4.87
CA VAL A 118 0.64 -7.41 -3.74
C VAL A 118 1.79 -8.42 -3.77
N ARG A 119 1.50 -9.71 -3.95
CA ARG A 119 2.53 -10.76 -3.95
C ARG A 119 3.52 -10.58 -5.10
N THR A 120 3.01 -10.43 -6.32
CA THR A 120 3.83 -10.35 -7.52
C THR A 120 4.64 -9.07 -7.58
N HIS A 121 4.05 -7.93 -7.18
CA HIS A 121 4.79 -6.66 -7.15
C HIS A 121 5.87 -6.67 -6.05
N CYS A 122 5.57 -7.24 -4.88
CA CYS A 122 6.57 -7.42 -3.83
C CYS A 122 7.73 -8.30 -4.30
N ALA A 123 7.44 -9.41 -4.98
CA ALA A 123 8.47 -10.27 -5.56
C ALA A 123 9.30 -9.55 -6.62
N ALA A 124 8.67 -8.76 -7.51
CA ALA A 124 9.36 -7.98 -8.53
C ALA A 124 10.33 -6.94 -7.93
N ILE A 125 9.89 -6.23 -6.88
CA ILE A 125 10.70 -5.24 -6.17
C ILE A 125 11.89 -5.91 -5.46
N GLU A 126 11.69 -7.05 -4.79
CA GLU A 126 12.78 -7.74 -4.10
C GLU A 126 13.77 -8.38 -5.08
N ALA A 127 13.31 -8.92 -6.21
CA ALA A 127 14.17 -9.40 -7.29
C ALA A 127 15.04 -8.26 -7.86
N ALA A 128 14.43 -7.12 -8.18
CA ALA A 128 15.17 -5.94 -8.65
C ALA A 128 16.22 -5.46 -7.62
N ALA A 129 15.87 -5.46 -6.32
CA ALA A 129 16.81 -5.10 -5.26
C ALA A 129 17.96 -6.11 -5.08
N ALA A 130 17.78 -7.36 -5.51
CA ALA A 130 18.82 -8.38 -5.58
C ALA A 130 19.66 -8.30 -6.87
N GLY A 131 19.34 -7.37 -7.78
CA GLY A 131 19.98 -7.27 -9.09
C GLY A 131 19.47 -8.30 -10.11
N GLU A 132 18.35 -8.95 -9.83
CA GLU A 132 17.74 -9.94 -10.73
C GLU A 132 16.80 -9.25 -11.71
N ASP A 133 16.93 -9.61 -12.99
CA ASP A 133 16.01 -9.17 -14.03
C ASP A 133 14.78 -10.09 -14.07
N ALA A 134 13.61 -9.53 -13.73
CA ALA A 134 12.36 -10.28 -13.58
C ALA A 134 11.19 -9.67 -14.39
N PRO A 135 11.30 -9.59 -15.74
CA PRO A 135 10.31 -8.90 -16.57
C PRO A 135 8.92 -9.53 -16.48
N ALA A 136 8.83 -10.86 -16.34
CA ALA A 136 7.55 -11.54 -16.15
C ALA A 136 6.85 -11.16 -14.84
N LEU A 137 7.60 -10.93 -13.75
CA LEU A 137 7.04 -10.46 -12.49
C LEU A 137 6.54 -9.02 -12.63
N TRP A 138 7.30 -8.13 -13.28
CA TRP A 138 6.88 -6.75 -13.52
C TRP A 138 5.59 -6.66 -14.35
N ALA A 139 5.53 -7.38 -15.48
CA ALA A 139 4.35 -7.42 -16.33
C ALA A 139 3.11 -7.94 -15.56
N ALA A 140 3.27 -9.05 -14.84
CA ALA A 140 2.17 -9.64 -14.06
C ALA A 140 1.73 -8.75 -12.88
N ALA A 141 2.67 -8.08 -12.21
CA ALA A 141 2.40 -7.14 -11.12
C ALA A 141 1.57 -5.95 -11.59
N LEU A 142 2.01 -5.26 -12.64
CA LEU A 142 1.35 -4.07 -13.15
C LEU A 142 -0.01 -4.41 -13.77
N ALA A 143 -0.13 -5.51 -14.52
CA ALA A 143 -1.42 -5.99 -15.02
C ALA A 143 -2.41 -6.33 -13.89
N SER A 144 -1.93 -6.86 -12.76
CA SER A 144 -2.78 -7.15 -11.61
C SER A 144 -3.22 -5.87 -10.89
N TRP A 145 -2.33 -4.88 -10.75
CA TRP A 145 -2.67 -3.57 -10.18
C TRP A 145 -3.65 -2.77 -11.05
N ASP A 146 -3.50 -2.80 -12.37
CA ASP A 146 -4.48 -2.20 -13.29
C ASP A 146 -5.89 -2.77 -13.05
N ARG A 147 -6.00 -4.10 -12.95
CA ARG A 147 -7.28 -4.76 -12.62
C ARG A 147 -7.82 -4.33 -11.25
N VAL A 148 -6.96 -4.19 -10.23
CA VAL A 148 -7.37 -3.67 -8.90
C VAL A 148 -7.95 -2.27 -9.03
N PHE A 149 -7.32 -1.39 -9.81
CA PHE A 149 -7.75 -0.01 -9.95
C PHE A 149 -9.01 0.14 -10.82
N ALA A 150 -9.19 -0.71 -11.82
CA ALA A 150 -10.40 -0.79 -12.63
C ALA A 150 -11.59 -1.42 -11.89
N ASP A 151 -11.33 -2.25 -10.88
CA ASP A 151 -12.36 -2.95 -10.12
C ASP A 151 -13.16 -2.02 -9.19
N ARG A 152 -14.48 -1.96 -9.42
CA ARG A 152 -15.41 -1.18 -8.61
C ARG A 152 -15.53 -1.72 -7.18
N ASP A 153 -15.31 -3.02 -6.98
CA ASP A 153 -15.47 -3.69 -5.71
C ASP A 153 -14.35 -3.29 -4.74
N THR A 154 -13.12 -3.13 -5.24
CA THR A 154 -12.00 -2.54 -4.47
C THR A 154 -12.36 -1.17 -3.90
N TRP A 155 -12.89 -0.26 -4.71
CA TRP A 155 -13.27 1.08 -4.24
C TRP A 155 -14.58 1.10 -3.43
N ARG A 156 -15.46 0.12 -3.62
CA ARG A 156 -16.62 -0.11 -2.74
C ARG A 156 -16.15 -0.54 -1.36
N TRP A 157 -15.22 -1.49 -1.29
CA TRP A 157 -14.59 -1.94 -0.04
C TRP A 157 -13.91 -0.77 0.67
N ALA A 158 -13.12 0.07 -0.03
CA ALA A 158 -12.43 1.21 0.59
C ALA A 158 -13.43 2.20 1.24
N ARG A 159 -14.56 2.46 0.59
CA ARG A 159 -15.64 3.31 1.15
C ARG A 159 -16.33 2.67 2.34
N GLN A 160 -16.59 1.36 2.29
CA GLN A 160 -17.12 0.62 3.44
C GLN A 160 -16.13 0.67 4.60
N ARG A 161 -14.83 0.60 4.31
CA ARG A 161 -13.78 0.63 5.32
C ARG A 161 -13.67 2.00 5.98
N VAL A 162 -13.70 3.09 5.22
CA VAL A 162 -13.79 4.47 5.75
C VAL A 162 -14.96 4.60 6.73
N ARG A 163 -16.15 4.11 6.35
CA ARG A 163 -17.33 4.13 7.23
C ARG A 163 -17.15 3.28 8.49
N ALA A 164 -16.48 2.13 8.38
CA ALA A 164 -16.23 1.25 9.52
C ALA A 164 -15.17 1.79 10.48
N ILE A 165 -14.23 2.60 10.00
CA ILE A 165 -13.26 3.30 10.82
C ILE A 165 -13.91 4.47 11.58
N ASP A 166 -14.90 5.12 10.95
CA ASP A 166 -15.73 6.20 11.55
C ASP A 166 -14.89 7.36 12.12
N ASP A 167 -13.82 7.73 11.41
CA ASP A 167 -12.99 8.89 11.77
C ASP A 167 -13.37 10.11 10.91
N PRO A 168 -13.62 11.29 11.50
CA PRO A 168 -14.07 12.48 10.78
C PRO A 168 -13.06 13.04 9.77
N ARG A 169 -11.80 12.58 9.78
CA ARG A 169 -10.78 12.93 8.78
C ARG A 169 -10.87 12.08 7.51
N LEU A 170 -11.63 10.97 7.55
CA LEU A 170 -11.81 10.08 6.42
C LEU A 170 -13.19 10.28 5.80
N ASP A 171 -13.24 10.73 4.56
CA ASP A 171 -14.47 10.93 3.83
C ASP A 171 -14.42 10.34 2.41
N VAL A 172 -15.44 10.62 1.61
CA VAL A 172 -15.53 10.16 0.22
C VAL A 172 -14.45 10.80 -0.66
N ASP A 173 -14.02 12.03 -0.35
CA ASP A 173 -13.00 12.74 -1.12
C ASP A 173 -11.62 12.13 -0.91
N VAL A 174 -11.33 11.60 0.28
CA VAL A 174 -10.13 10.78 0.52
C VAL A 174 -10.10 9.56 -0.41
N VAL A 175 -11.20 8.82 -0.54
CA VAL A 175 -11.25 7.66 -1.44
C VAL A 175 -11.12 8.07 -2.91
N ASN A 176 -11.74 9.18 -3.31
CA ASN A 176 -11.59 9.71 -4.67
C ASN A 176 -10.15 10.15 -4.95
N THR A 177 -9.45 10.70 -3.96
CA THR A 177 -8.04 11.07 -4.10
C THR A 177 -7.13 9.85 -4.11
N LEU A 178 -7.44 8.80 -3.34
CA LEU A 178 -6.72 7.52 -3.39
C LEU A 178 -6.78 6.87 -4.77
N LYS A 179 -7.90 7.00 -5.48
CA LYS A 179 -8.06 6.49 -6.85
C LYS A 179 -7.05 7.05 -7.85
N THR A 180 -6.54 8.25 -7.62
CA THR A 180 -5.54 8.87 -8.49
C THR A 180 -4.13 8.67 -7.94
N ARG A 181 -3.94 8.84 -6.62
CA ARG A 181 -2.60 8.78 -6.00
C ARG A 181 -2.04 7.36 -5.87
N LEU A 182 -2.87 6.33 -5.71
CA LEU A 182 -2.37 4.95 -5.62
C LEU A 182 -1.78 4.46 -6.96
N PRO A 183 -2.46 4.63 -8.12
CA PRO A 183 -1.83 4.31 -9.40
C PRO A 183 -0.51 5.05 -9.64
N GLU A 184 -0.45 6.34 -9.29
CA GLU A 184 0.77 7.14 -9.40
C GLU A 184 1.91 6.59 -8.51
N LEU A 185 1.61 6.18 -7.27
CA LEU A 185 2.59 5.55 -6.38
C LEU A 185 3.12 4.22 -6.94
N ILE A 186 2.23 3.37 -7.49
CA ILE A 186 2.64 2.09 -8.10
C ILE A 186 3.53 2.34 -9.32
N ALA A 187 3.14 3.27 -10.21
CA ALA A 187 3.93 3.61 -11.39
C ALA A 187 5.30 4.22 -11.03
N ALA A 188 5.34 5.05 -9.98
CA ALA A 188 6.58 5.69 -9.51
C ALA A 188 7.68 4.69 -9.16
N VAL A 189 7.35 3.46 -8.75
CA VAL A 189 8.34 2.41 -8.49
C VAL A 189 9.07 2.03 -9.78
N SER A 190 8.32 1.76 -10.86
CA SER A 190 8.91 1.42 -12.16
C SER A 190 9.63 2.59 -12.80
N PHE A 191 9.13 3.82 -12.65
CA PHE A 191 9.84 5.02 -13.11
C PHE A 191 11.18 5.23 -12.40
N ALA A 192 11.24 5.00 -11.08
CA ALA A 192 12.48 5.12 -10.33
C ALA A 192 13.53 4.08 -10.80
N LEU A 193 13.10 2.86 -11.10
CA LEU A 193 13.98 1.82 -11.66
C LEU A 193 14.43 2.15 -13.08
N ALA A 194 13.53 2.66 -13.93
CA ALA A 194 13.89 3.11 -15.28
C ALA A 194 14.92 4.24 -15.24
N ALA A 195 14.74 5.22 -14.34
CA ALA A 195 15.67 6.33 -14.16
C ALA A 195 17.04 5.86 -13.66
N ALA A 196 17.08 4.90 -12.73
CA ALA A 196 18.32 4.30 -12.25
C ALA A 196 19.06 3.55 -13.38
N ALA A 197 18.35 2.68 -14.12
CA ALA A 197 18.92 1.97 -15.26
C ALA A 197 19.47 2.92 -16.34
N ALA A 198 18.75 4.00 -16.65
CA ALA A 198 19.21 5.01 -17.59
C ALA A 198 20.47 5.75 -17.10
N ALA A 199 20.56 6.05 -15.79
CA ALA A 199 21.74 6.65 -15.19
C ALA A 199 22.97 5.72 -15.26
N ASP A 200 22.74 4.40 -15.19
CA ASP A 200 23.78 3.37 -15.34
C ASP A 200 24.10 3.03 -16.80
N GLY A 201 23.41 3.66 -17.77
CA GLY A 201 23.60 3.44 -19.21
C GLY A 201 22.86 2.22 -19.77
N ASP A 202 22.06 1.52 -18.96
CA ASP A 202 21.23 0.40 -19.39
C ASP A 202 19.89 0.90 -19.97
N THR A 203 19.97 1.40 -21.21
CA THR A 203 18.81 1.91 -21.93
C THR A 203 17.75 0.85 -22.23
N GLU A 204 18.13 -0.43 -22.31
CA GLU A 204 17.21 -1.53 -22.57
C GLU A 204 16.35 -1.82 -21.32
N ALA A 205 16.97 -1.92 -20.15
CA ALA A 205 16.24 -2.05 -18.89
C ALA A 205 15.33 -0.85 -18.61
N ALA A 206 15.79 0.38 -18.90
CA ALA A 206 14.96 1.57 -18.78
C ALA A 206 13.72 1.51 -19.68
N ALA A 207 13.90 1.15 -20.96
CA ALA A 207 12.80 1.02 -21.92
C ALA A 207 11.80 -0.07 -21.53
N ARG A 208 12.27 -1.20 -20.96
CA ARG A 208 11.40 -2.29 -20.49
C ARG A 208 10.45 -1.86 -19.38
N HIS A 209 10.92 -1.07 -18.41
CA HIS A 209 10.05 -0.55 -17.35
C HIS A 209 8.96 0.38 -17.89
N VAL A 210 9.28 1.25 -18.85
CA VAL A 210 8.30 2.11 -19.52
C VAL A 210 7.29 1.28 -20.31
N ALA A 211 7.76 0.28 -21.07
CA ALA A 211 6.88 -0.61 -21.84
C ALA A 211 5.87 -1.35 -20.95
N HIS A 212 6.30 -1.87 -19.79
CA HIS A 212 5.38 -2.54 -18.87
C HIS A 212 4.31 -1.60 -18.29
N LEU A 213 4.63 -0.32 -18.06
CA LEU A 213 3.65 0.68 -17.62
C LEU A 213 2.62 0.98 -18.71
N ASP A 214 3.07 1.16 -19.96
CA ASP A 214 2.21 1.41 -21.11
C ASP A 214 1.27 0.23 -21.38
N GLU A 215 1.79 -1.01 -21.35
CA GLU A 215 1.01 -2.24 -21.54
C GLU A 215 -0.05 -2.43 -20.45
N ALA A 216 0.26 -2.04 -19.21
CA ALA A 216 -0.66 -2.12 -18.08
C ALA A 216 -1.59 -0.90 -17.98
N GLY A 217 -1.52 0.07 -18.90
CA GLY A 217 -2.42 1.23 -18.92
C GLY A 217 -2.07 2.35 -17.92
N PHE A 218 -0.90 2.27 -17.27
CA PHE A 218 -0.36 3.35 -16.43
C PHE A 218 0.26 4.42 -17.32
N ARG A 219 -0.57 5.23 -17.98
CA ARG A 219 -0.08 6.38 -18.73
C ARG A 219 0.36 7.47 -17.77
N GLU A 220 1.49 8.12 -18.05
CA GLU A 220 1.78 9.41 -17.43
C GLU A 220 0.59 10.34 -17.64
N GLY A 221 0.19 11.05 -16.57
CA GLY A 221 -0.88 12.03 -16.66
C GLY A 221 -0.63 13.05 -17.78
N PRO A 222 -1.69 13.69 -18.31
CA PRO A 222 -1.58 14.65 -19.41
C PRO A 222 -0.63 15.81 -19.11
#